data_AF-A0A800ERI4-F1
#
_entry.id   AF-A0A800ERI4-F1
#
_cell.length_a   1.000
_cell.length_b   1.000
_cell.length_c   1.000
_cell.angle_alpha   90.00
_cell.angle_beta   90.00
_cell.angle_gamma   90.00
#
_symmetry.space_group_name_H-M   'P 1'
#
loop_
_entity.id
_entity.type
_entity.pdbx_description
1 polymer ?
#
loop_
_entity_poly.entity_id
_entity_poly.type
_entity_poly.pdbx_seq_one_letter_code
_entity_poly.pdbx_strand_id
1 'polypeptide(L)'
;MHRLRGREIVKRQESKTAGWRIQSLCLVSALAASLGMEGSLTAQQTAIEMTLERMVDLSLSNSYRIQNLNLSIDRTRHRLAAEEARLKTDVSLDLSVPEFESIAEPRWNSQLGLNEIVHENRRRWEGQLSVRQPVILFGYPTNGYLSLNNRVYRYLQIEEEGGNDLRYYNRYFVRYTQPLFQPNTLRNDLEEARLNLEESELDFQSDVVEIVDDLSDDYFELFEDAYERVINEGLVANLQLALTAAEEIVGVDADRRVVVDDGRGGCPR
;
A
#
# COMPACT_ATOMS: atom_id res chain seq x y z
N MET A 1 45.51 -6.12 -44.33
CA MET A 1 44.93 -5.13 -43.40
C MET A 1 43.78 -5.79 -42.67
N HIS A 2 44.01 -6.23 -41.43
CA HIS A 2 43.38 -5.70 -40.19
C HIS A 2 41.87 -5.99 -40.11
N ARG A 3 41.30 -6.62 -39.06
CA ARG A 3 41.80 -7.04 -37.75
C ARG A 3 40.73 -7.98 -37.17
N LEU A 4 41.10 -9.19 -36.75
CA LEU A 4 40.25 -10.09 -35.96
C LEU A 4 40.38 -9.73 -34.47
N ARG A 5 39.26 -9.56 -33.77
CA ARG A 5 39.07 -9.67 -32.30
C ARG A 5 37.60 -10.06 -32.13
N GLY A 6 37.26 -11.24 -31.59
CA GLY A 6 37.22 -11.52 -30.14
C GLY A 6 35.89 -10.99 -29.56
N ARG A 7 35.09 -11.69 -28.74
CA ARG A 7 35.38 -12.82 -27.87
C ARG A 7 34.05 -13.39 -27.34
N GLU A 8 34.09 -14.68 -27.03
CA GLU A 8 33.07 -15.58 -26.49
C GLU A 8 32.24 -15.11 -25.28
N ILE A 9 30.96 -15.53 -25.31
CA ILE A 9 30.21 -16.33 -24.31
C ILE A 9 30.12 -15.76 -22.87
N VAL A 10 28.99 -15.11 -22.59
CA VAL A 10 28.49 -14.87 -21.23
C VAL A 10 27.84 -16.15 -20.71
N LYS A 11 28.47 -16.78 -19.72
CA LYS A 11 27.91 -17.92 -18.97
C LYS A 11 26.80 -17.44 -18.03
N ARG A 12 25.61 -17.99 -18.28
CA ARG A 12 24.44 -18.08 -17.41
C ARG A 12 24.82 -18.70 -16.06
N GLN A 13 24.72 -17.94 -14.96
CA GLN A 13 24.77 -18.50 -13.61
C GLN A 13 23.38 -19.00 -13.23
N GLU A 14 23.28 -20.31 -13.04
CA GLU A 14 22.13 -21.00 -12.48
C GLU A 14 22.10 -20.82 -10.97
N SER A 15 20.95 -20.40 -10.47
CA SER A 15 20.57 -20.36 -9.07
C SER A 15 20.48 -21.78 -8.51
N LYS A 16 21.35 -22.12 -7.55
CA LYS A 16 21.25 -23.35 -6.76
C LYS A 16 20.16 -23.21 -5.70
N THR A 17 19.09 -23.96 -5.88
CA THR A 17 18.12 -24.32 -4.85
C THR A 17 18.81 -25.18 -3.79
N ALA A 18 19.00 -24.64 -2.59
CA ALA A 18 19.52 -25.38 -1.44
C ALA A 18 18.34 -25.87 -0.58
N GLY A 19 18.29 -27.18 -0.39
CA GLY A 19 17.18 -27.90 0.21
C GLY A 19 16.98 -27.62 1.70
N TRP A 20 15.71 -27.59 2.06
CA TRP A 20 15.21 -27.53 3.42
C TRP A 20 15.47 -28.88 4.10
N ARG A 21 16.34 -28.89 5.13
CA ARG A 21 16.45 -30.01 6.06
C ARG A 21 16.38 -29.50 7.49
N ILE A 22 15.28 -29.92 8.11
CA ILE A 22 14.94 -29.85 9.52
C ILE A 22 16.03 -30.56 10.33
N GLN A 23 16.67 -29.86 11.27
CA GLN A 23 17.12 -30.48 12.52
C GLN A 23 16.88 -29.52 13.68
N SER A 24 16.01 -29.97 14.58
CA SER A 24 15.83 -29.49 15.94
C SER A 24 17.06 -29.78 16.81
N LEU A 25 17.09 -29.10 17.96
CA LEU A 25 17.91 -29.33 19.16
C LEU A 25 19.31 -28.70 19.20
N CYS A 26 19.39 -27.54 19.87
CA CYS A 26 20.29 -27.36 21.02
C CYS A 26 19.82 -26.13 21.81
N LEU A 27 19.10 -26.41 22.90
CA LEU A 27 18.73 -25.48 23.96
C LEU A 27 19.92 -25.42 24.96
N VAL A 28 20.15 -24.23 25.51
CA VAL A 28 21.07 -23.92 26.64
C VAL A 28 22.54 -23.66 26.25
N SER A 29 22.88 -22.39 26.02
CA SER A 29 23.92 -21.65 26.78
C SER A 29 24.35 -20.37 26.04
N ALA A 30 23.75 -19.21 26.37
CA ALA A 30 24.39 -17.88 26.25
C ALA A 30 23.46 -16.81 26.85
N LEU A 31 23.25 -16.87 28.17
CA LEU A 31 22.64 -15.79 28.95
C LEU A 31 23.76 -15.21 29.83
N ALA A 32 24.66 -14.43 29.22
CA ALA A 32 25.67 -13.59 29.89
C ALA A 32 26.47 -12.79 28.86
N ALA A 33 25.86 -11.77 28.25
CA ALA A 33 26.56 -10.67 27.58
C ALA A 33 25.65 -9.43 27.48
N SER A 34 24.93 -9.12 28.55
CA SER A 34 24.35 -7.81 28.78
C SER A 34 25.31 -7.05 29.69
N LEU A 35 26.12 -6.16 29.12
CA LEU A 35 26.79 -5.00 29.74
C LEU A 35 27.97 -4.61 28.83
N GLY A 36 27.83 -3.50 28.10
CA GLY A 36 28.93 -2.94 27.31
C GLY A 36 28.59 -2.57 25.86
N MET A 37 27.42 -1.99 25.61
CA MET A 37 27.24 -1.12 24.44
C MET A 37 26.53 0.15 24.90
N GLU A 38 27.25 0.98 25.65
CA GLU A 38 27.01 2.42 25.64
C GLU A 38 27.48 2.94 24.27
N GLY A 39 26.70 2.64 23.23
CA GLY A 39 26.73 3.43 22.02
C GLY A 39 26.05 4.73 22.37
N SER A 40 26.86 5.74 22.73
CA SER A 40 26.40 7.12 22.74
C SER A 40 25.81 7.42 21.37
N LEU A 41 24.48 7.38 21.28
CA LEU A 41 23.71 7.97 20.20
C LEU A 41 23.91 9.47 20.31
N THR A 42 25.07 9.95 19.88
CA THR A 42 25.17 11.31 19.38
C THR A 42 24.26 11.34 18.16
N ALA A 43 22.98 11.67 18.38
CA ALA A 43 22.16 12.23 17.34
C ALA A 43 22.99 13.37 16.76
N GLN A 44 23.54 13.13 15.58
CA GLN A 44 24.29 14.12 14.84
C GLN A 44 23.26 15.19 14.47
N GLN A 45 23.02 16.11 15.39
CA GLN A 45 22.34 17.37 15.13
C GLN A 45 23.32 18.14 14.24
N THR A 46 23.36 17.78 12.97
CA THR A 46 23.77 18.71 11.94
C THR A 46 22.97 19.97 12.22
N ALA A 47 23.64 21.08 12.50
CA ALA A 47 22.98 22.37 12.59
C ALA A 47 22.28 22.57 11.23
N ILE A 48 20.99 22.27 11.19
CA ILE A 48 20.19 22.48 10.01
C ILE A 48 20.06 24.00 9.97
N GLU A 49 20.65 24.61 8.94
CA GLU A 49 20.33 25.99 8.63
C GLU A 49 18.81 26.04 8.41
N MET A 50 18.11 26.64 9.39
CA MET A 50 16.67 26.82 9.35
C MET A 50 16.39 27.98 8.42
N THR A 51 16.53 27.75 7.12
CA THR A 51 15.96 28.61 6.08
C THR A 51 14.59 28.05 5.70
N LEU A 52 13.67 28.92 5.28
CA LEU A 52 12.34 28.52 4.84
C LEU A 52 12.40 27.42 3.77
N GLU A 53 13.23 27.61 2.74
CA GLU A 53 13.43 26.64 1.67
C GLU A 53 13.85 25.26 2.21
N ARG A 54 14.77 25.24 3.20
CA ARG A 54 15.23 23.98 3.78
C ARG A 54 14.15 23.30 4.63
N MET A 55 13.33 24.08 5.32
CA MET A 55 12.21 23.57 6.12
C MET A 55 11.15 22.94 5.22
N VAL A 56 10.80 23.61 4.11
CA VAL A 56 9.88 23.10 3.09
C VAL A 56 10.41 21.79 2.49
N ASP A 57 11.66 21.76 2.03
CA ASP A 57 12.26 20.54 1.47
C ASP A 57 12.26 19.37 2.45
N LEU A 58 12.61 19.62 3.71
CA LEU A 58 12.65 18.59 4.74
C LEU A 58 11.24 18.07 5.06
N SER A 59 10.24 18.96 5.11
CA SER A 59 8.85 18.60 5.34
C SER A 59 8.27 17.82 4.15
N LEU A 60 8.48 18.29 2.92
CA LEU A 60 7.98 17.60 1.72
C LEU A 60 8.57 16.20 1.57
N SER A 61 9.82 15.99 2.00
CA SER A 61 10.48 14.69 1.91
C SER A 61 10.16 13.72 3.06
N ASN A 62 9.94 14.22 4.28
CA ASN A 62 9.81 13.37 5.47
C ASN A 62 8.43 13.40 6.15
N SER A 63 7.55 14.35 5.81
CA SER A 63 6.26 14.51 6.49
C SER A 63 5.35 13.30 6.27
N TYR A 64 4.73 12.84 7.36
CA TYR A 64 3.70 11.80 7.32
C TYR A 64 2.48 12.24 6.50
N ARG A 65 2.17 13.55 6.46
CA ARG A 65 1.07 14.08 5.65
C ARG A 65 1.31 13.79 4.17
N ILE A 66 2.49 14.13 3.65
CA ILE A 66 2.87 13.88 2.25
C ILE A 66 2.91 12.39 1.92
N GLN A 67 3.46 11.55 2.82
CA GLN A 67 3.45 10.11 2.63
C GLN A 67 2.03 9.55 2.49
N ASN A 68 1.10 10.02 3.32
CA ASN A 68 -0.30 9.62 3.24
C ASN A 68 -0.96 10.08 1.92
N LEU A 69 -0.67 11.30 1.48
CA LEU A 69 -1.18 11.83 0.21
C LEU A 69 -0.68 11.02 -1.00
N ASN A 70 0.62 10.67 -1.02
CA ASN A 70 1.19 9.80 -2.05
C ASN A 70 0.50 8.42 -2.09
N LEU A 71 0.28 7.80 -0.92
CA LEU A 71 -0.46 6.54 -0.83
C LEU A 71 -1.89 6.65 -1.35
N SER A 72 -2.55 7.80 -1.13
CA SER A 72 -3.88 8.08 -1.65
C SER A 72 -3.89 8.10 -3.18
N ILE A 73 -2.97 8.83 -3.81
CA ILE A 73 -2.83 8.85 -5.27
C ILE A 73 -2.52 7.46 -5.81
N ASP A 74 -1.57 6.75 -5.20
CA ASP A 74 -1.16 5.42 -5.67
C ASP A 74 -2.34 4.43 -5.58
N ARG A 75 -3.16 4.53 -4.55
CA ARG A 75 -4.42 3.77 -4.46
C ARG A 75 -5.34 4.09 -5.63
N THR A 76 -5.52 5.36 -5.99
CA THR A 76 -6.38 5.76 -7.11
C THR A 76 -5.80 5.32 -8.46
N ARG A 77 -4.47 5.38 -8.63
CA ARG A 77 -3.77 4.81 -9.80
C ARG A 77 -3.99 3.31 -9.94
N HIS A 78 -3.89 2.56 -8.83
CA HIS A 78 -4.17 1.13 -8.84
C HIS A 78 -5.63 0.82 -9.14
N ARG A 79 -6.57 1.67 -8.69
CA ARG A 79 -7.98 1.56 -9.07
C ARG A 79 -8.18 1.75 -10.58
N LEU A 80 -7.59 2.78 -11.18
CA LEU A 80 -7.64 2.96 -12.63
C LEU A 80 -7.02 1.78 -13.38
N ALA A 81 -5.85 1.31 -12.95
CA ALA A 81 -5.19 0.15 -13.55
C ALA A 81 -6.05 -1.12 -13.49
N ALA A 82 -6.83 -1.30 -12.42
CA ALA A 82 -7.77 -2.40 -12.28
C ALA A 82 -8.93 -2.28 -13.28
N GLU A 83 -9.52 -1.09 -13.43
CA GLU A 83 -10.58 -0.85 -14.43
C GLU A 83 -10.06 -1.02 -15.87
N GLU A 84 -8.84 -0.56 -16.17
CA GLU A 84 -8.19 -0.81 -17.45
C GLU A 84 -7.92 -2.29 -17.68
N ALA A 85 -7.58 -3.05 -16.64
CA ALA A 85 -7.40 -4.50 -16.73
C ALA A 85 -8.70 -5.23 -17.08
N ARG A 86 -9.88 -4.68 -16.71
CA ARG A 86 -11.18 -5.24 -17.12
C ARG A 86 -11.42 -5.17 -18.63
N LEU A 87 -10.70 -4.31 -19.36
CA LEU A 87 -10.73 -4.25 -20.83
C LEU A 87 -9.90 -5.37 -21.50
N LYS A 88 -9.04 -6.04 -20.72
CA LYS A 88 -8.17 -7.10 -21.21
C LYS A 88 -8.89 -8.44 -21.20
N THR A 89 -8.25 -9.43 -21.80
CA THR A 89 -8.74 -10.80 -21.81
C THR A 89 -8.60 -11.41 -20.41
N ASP A 90 -9.70 -11.97 -19.91
CA ASP A 90 -9.79 -12.76 -18.68
C ASP A 90 -9.71 -14.25 -19.03
N VAL A 91 -8.90 -15.00 -18.28
CA VAL A 91 -8.73 -16.45 -18.45
C VAL A 91 -8.99 -17.12 -17.12
N SER A 92 -10.05 -17.93 -17.06
CA SER A 92 -10.45 -18.69 -15.88
C SER A 92 -10.39 -20.18 -16.16
N LEU A 93 -9.89 -20.93 -15.18
CA LEU A 93 -9.89 -22.38 -15.16
C LEU A 93 -10.58 -22.85 -13.89
N ASP A 94 -11.75 -23.45 -14.03
CA ASP A 94 -12.49 -24.07 -12.94
C ASP A 94 -12.27 -25.58 -12.99
N LEU A 95 -11.85 -26.16 -11.87
CA LEU A 95 -11.65 -27.60 -11.73
C LEU A 95 -12.48 -28.11 -10.55
N SER A 96 -13.40 -29.02 -10.83
CA SER A 96 -14.21 -29.68 -9.82
C SER A 96 -13.61 -31.03 -9.44
N VAL A 97 -13.43 -31.23 -8.13
CA VAL A 97 -13.06 -32.52 -7.55
C VAL A 97 -14.19 -33.54 -7.75
N PRO A 98 -13.89 -34.85 -7.80
CA PRO A 98 -14.92 -35.85 -8.05
C PRO A 98 -16.02 -35.79 -7.01
N GLU A 99 -17.22 -35.45 -7.45
CA GLU A 99 -18.43 -35.57 -6.66
C GLU A 99 -18.91 -37.03 -6.72
N PHE A 100 -19.20 -37.59 -5.54
CA PHE A 100 -19.73 -38.94 -5.38
C PHE A 100 -21.21 -38.80 -5.02
N GLU A 101 -22.07 -39.19 -5.95
CA GLU A 101 -23.51 -39.18 -5.75
C GLU A 101 -23.98 -40.64 -5.77
N SER A 102 -24.63 -41.07 -4.69
CA SER A 102 -25.25 -42.39 -4.60
C SER A 102 -26.74 -42.20 -4.45
N ILE A 103 -27.50 -42.52 -5.50
CA ILE A 103 -28.96 -42.46 -5.48
C ILE A 103 -29.48 -43.90 -5.50
N ALA A 104 -30.47 -44.17 -4.67
CA ALA A 104 -31.22 -45.43 -4.67
C ALA A 104 -32.66 -45.11 -5.06
N GLU A 105 -33.05 -45.48 -6.28
CA GLU A 105 -34.40 -45.22 -6.80
C GLU A 105 -35.11 -46.55 -7.12
N PRO A 106 -36.39 -46.70 -6.73
CA PRO A 106 -37.17 -47.87 -7.11
C PRO A 106 -37.48 -47.80 -8.61
N ARG A 107 -36.95 -48.76 -9.38
CA ARG A 107 -37.26 -48.93 -10.80
C ARG A 107 -38.10 -50.20 -10.99
N TRP A 108 -39.13 -50.09 -11.83
CA TRP A 108 -39.95 -51.24 -12.19
C TRP A 108 -39.17 -52.19 -13.12
N ASN A 109 -39.00 -53.44 -12.71
CA ASN A 109 -38.38 -54.47 -13.52
C ASN A 109 -39.47 -55.27 -14.26
N SER A 110 -39.60 -55.07 -15.57
CA SER A 110 -40.63 -55.71 -16.40
C SER A 110 -40.45 -57.22 -16.59
N GLN A 111 -39.26 -57.77 -16.29
CA GLN A 111 -38.97 -59.21 -16.40
C GLN A 111 -39.34 -59.95 -15.12
N LEU A 112 -39.16 -59.31 -13.96
CA LEU A 112 -39.47 -59.87 -12.63
C LEU A 112 -40.87 -59.48 -12.12
N GLY A 113 -41.52 -58.48 -12.71
CA GLY A 113 -42.84 -58.01 -12.31
C GLY A 113 -42.89 -57.36 -10.92
N LEU A 114 -41.75 -56.83 -10.46
CA LEU A 114 -41.57 -56.24 -9.13
C LEU A 114 -40.76 -54.94 -9.22
N ASN A 115 -40.91 -54.08 -8.22
CA ASN A 115 -40.05 -52.91 -8.04
C ASN A 115 -38.72 -53.34 -7.42
N GLU A 116 -37.63 -52.99 -8.09
CA GLU A 116 -36.27 -53.24 -7.65
C GLU A 116 -35.61 -51.91 -7.27
N ILE A 117 -34.93 -51.86 -6.14
CA ILE A 117 -34.15 -50.68 -5.75
C ILE A 117 -32.86 -50.76 -6.53
N VAL A 118 -32.67 -49.85 -7.50
CA VAL A 118 -31.44 -49.79 -8.27
C VAL A 118 -30.52 -48.76 -7.65
N HIS A 119 -29.32 -49.19 -7.28
CA HIS A 119 -28.28 -48.31 -6.77
C HIS A 119 -27.48 -47.73 -7.94
N GLU A 120 -27.53 -46.42 -8.11
CA GLU A 120 -26.70 -45.71 -9.08
C GLU A 120 -25.62 -44.92 -8.35
N ASN A 121 -24.36 -45.32 -8.55
CA ASN A 121 -23.21 -44.61 -8.03
C ASN A 121 -22.55 -43.82 -9.16
N ARG A 122 -22.68 -42.49 -9.11
CA ARG A 122 -22.14 -41.57 -10.09
C ARG A 122 -20.89 -40.90 -9.55
N ARG A 123 -19.84 -40.89 -10.36
CA ARG A 123 -18.63 -40.11 -10.11
C ARG A 123 -18.40 -39.15 -11.25
N ARG A 124 -18.40 -37.85 -10.94
CA ARG A 124 -18.24 -36.79 -11.95
C ARG A 124 -16.98 -35.98 -11.68
N TRP A 125 -16.08 -35.94 -12.66
CA TRP A 125 -14.97 -34.98 -12.69
C TRP A 125 -15.22 -33.96 -13.78
N GLU A 126 -14.94 -32.69 -13.52
CA GLU A 126 -15.20 -31.61 -14.47
C GLU A 126 -14.10 -30.56 -14.45
N GLY A 127 -13.68 -30.13 -15.63
CA GLY A 127 -12.82 -28.97 -15.85
C GLY A 127 -13.45 -28.03 -16.88
N GLN A 128 -13.43 -26.73 -16.59
CA GLN A 128 -13.92 -25.69 -17.48
C GLN A 128 -12.84 -24.62 -17.66
N LEU A 129 -12.40 -24.41 -18.89
CA LEU A 129 -11.54 -23.31 -19.29
C LEU A 129 -12.38 -22.27 -20.02
N SER A 130 -12.37 -21.02 -19.55
CA SER A 130 -13.08 -19.89 -20.15
C SER A 130 -12.10 -18.76 -20.43
N VAL A 131 -12.00 -18.36 -21.70
CA VAL A 131 -11.28 -17.16 -22.14
C VAL A 131 -12.31 -16.12 -22.55
N ARG A 132 -12.42 -15.01 -21.83
CA ARG A 132 -13.40 -13.94 -22.07
C ARG A 132 -12.68 -12.65 -22.44
N GLN A 133 -13.06 -12.05 -23.55
CA GLN A 133 -12.54 -10.77 -24.01
C GLN A 133 -13.69 -9.76 -24.19
N PRO A 134 -13.62 -8.57 -23.57
CA PRO A 134 -14.53 -7.48 -23.84
C PRO A 134 -14.45 -7.01 -25.30
N VAL A 135 -15.58 -6.63 -25.87
CA VAL A 135 -15.64 -6.10 -27.23
C VAL A 135 -15.50 -4.59 -27.19
N ILE A 136 -14.55 -4.08 -27.98
CA ILE A 136 -14.29 -2.65 -28.16
C ILE A 136 -14.72 -2.30 -29.58
N LEU A 137 -15.67 -1.39 -29.74
CA LEU A 137 -16.13 -0.87 -31.04
C LEU A 137 -15.81 0.62 -31.12
N PHE A 138 -15.22 1.04 -32.24
CA PHE A 138 -14.85 2.44 -32.49
C PHE A 138 -14.00 3.09 -31.38
N GLY A 139 -13.18 2.29 -30.70
CA GLY A 139 -12.32 2.74 -29.59
C GLY A 139 -13.00 2.78 -28.21
N TYR A 140 -14.28 2.42 -28.10
CA TYR A 140 -15.00 2.41 -26.83
C TYR A 140 -15.44 0.98 -26.45
N PRO A 141 -15.36 0.61 -25.15
CA PRO A 141 -15.93 -0.65 -24.69
C PRO A 141 -17.45 -0.63 -24.88
N THR A 142 -18.07 -1.75 -25.24
CA THR A 142 -19.52 -1.81 -25.51
C THR A 142 -20.33 -2.65 -24.54
N ASN A 143 -19.77 -2.97 -23.36
CA ASN A 143 -20.33 -3.95 -22.41
C ASN A 143 -20.53 -5.38 -22.97
N GLY A 144 -20.19 -5.61 -24.23
CA GLY A 144 -20.23 -6.93 -24.85
C GLY A 144 -18.97 -7.71 -24.56
N TYR A 145 -19.07 -9.04 -24.59
CA TYR A 145 -17.92 -9.94 -24.48
C TYR A 145 -18.01 -11.08 -25.48
N LEU A 146 -16.86 -11.45 -26.02
CA LEU A 146 -16.62 -12.67 -26.76
C LEU A 146 -15.94 -13.65 -25.82
N SER A 147 -16.46 -14.88 -25.73
CA SER A 147 -15.87 -15.92 -24.89
C SER A 147 -15.65 -17.21 -25.66
N LEU A 148 -14.47 -17.79 -25.50
CA LEU A 148 -14.12 -19.14 -25.95
C LEU A 148 -14.12 -20.05 -24.72
N ASN A 149 -14.94 -21.08 -24.76
CA ASN A 149 -15.13 -21.98 -23.63
C ASN A 149 -14.80 -23.40 -24.04
N ASN A 150 -14.07 -24.09 -23.17
CA ASN A 150 -13.86 -25.52 -23.22
C ASN A 150 -14.37 -26.14 -21.91
N ARG A 151 -15.25 -27.13 -22.02
CA ARG A 151 -15.75 -27.90 -20.87
C ARG A 151 -15.44 -29.37 -21.10
N VAL A 152 -14.66 -29.94 -20.22
CA VAL A 152 -14.34 -31.37 -20.19
C VAL A 152 -14.98 -31.95 -18.95
N TYR A 153 -15.74 -33.04 -19.10
CA TYR A 153 -16.21 -33.78 -17.95
C TYR A 153 -16.17 -35.28 -18.20
N ARG A 154 -15.85 -36.01 -17.14
CA ARG A 154 -15.83 -37.46 -17.09
C ARG A 154 -16.95 -37.90 -16.17
N TYR A 155 -17.80 -38.76 -16.70
CA TYR A 155 -18.93 -39.32 -15.99
C TYR A 155 -18.72 -40.83 -15.90
N LEU A 156 -18.65 -41.35 -14.67
CA LEU A 156 -18.64 -42.79 -14.41
C LEU A 156 -19.93 -43.15 -13.69
N GLN A 157 -20.68 -44.07 -14.28
CA GLN A 157 -21.84 -44.71 -13.67
C GLN A 157 -21.49 -46.17 -13.39
N ILE A 158 -21.59 -46.56 -12.12
CA ILE A 158 -21.39 -47.94 -11.68
C ILE A 158 -22.78 -48.53 -11.48
N GLU A 159 -23.11 -49.54 -12.27
CA GLU A 159 -24.36 -50.29 -12.16
C GLU A 159 -24.22 -51.43 -11.16
N GLU A 160 -25.35 -51.85 -10.57
CA GLU A 160 -25.41 -52.88 -9.52
C GLU A 160 -24.94 -54.27 -9.99
N GLU A 161 -25.05 -54.55 -11.31
CA GLU A 161 -24.58 -55.79 -11.95
C GLU A 161 -23.05 -55.78 -12.26
N GLY A 162 -22.32 -54.75 -11.82
CA GLY A 162 -20.87 -54.62 -12.00
C GLY A 162 -20.44 -54.03 -13.35
N GLY A 163 -21.39 -53.58 -14.16
CA GLY A 163 -21.15 -52.78 -15.36
C GLY A 163 -20.67 -51.38 -15.01
N ASN A 164 -19.59 -50.93 -15.67
CA ASN A 164 -19.09 -49.56 -15.54
C ASN A 164 -19.29 -48.83 -16.87
N ASP A 165 -20.18 -47.82 -16.90
CA ASP A 165 -20.31 -46.91 -18.04
C ASP A 165 -19.48 -45.66 -17.80
N LEU A 166 -18.34 -45.60 -18.50
CA LEU A 166 -17.41 -44.48 -18.42
C LEU A 166 -17.51 -43.63 -19.68
N ARG A 167 -18.00 -42.41 -19.51
CA ARG A 167 -18.18 -41.44 -20.60
C ARG A 167 -17.26 -40.24 -20.43
N TYR A 168 -16.63 -39.87 -21.53
CA TYR A 168 -15.84 -38.66 -21.63
C TYR A 168 -16.52 -37.69 -22.57
N TYR A 169 -16.72 -36.47 -22.10
CA TYR A 169 -17.30 -35.40 -22.88
C TYR A 169 -16.35 -34.23 -22.93
N ASN A 170 -16.22 -33.67 -24.13
CA ASN A 170 -15.48 -32.46 -24.37
C ASN A 170 -16.33 -31.55 -25.27
N ARG A 171 -16.63 -30.35 -24.79
CA ARG A 171 -17.43 -29.36 -25.50
C ARG A 171 -16.62 -28.09 -25.67
N TYR A 172 -16.42 -27.70 -26.93
CA TYR A 172 -15.88 -26.40 -27.31
C TYR A 172 -17.02 -25.54 -27.85
N PHE A 173 -17.14 -24.30 -27.35
CA PHE A 173 -18.10 -23.36 -27.89
C PHE A 173 -17.60 -21.92 -27.79
N VAL A 174 -17.99 -21.12 -28.78
CA VAL A 174 -17.81 -19.67 -28.77
C VAL A 174 -19.14 -19.04 -28.41
N ARG A 175 -19.11 -18.05 -27.52
CA ARG A 175 -20.28 -17.28 -27.13
C ARG A 175 -19.96 -15.80 -27.26
N TYR A 176 -20.77 -15.12 -28.06
CA TYR A 176 -20.80 -13.67 -28.15
C TYR A 176 -22.04 -13.17 -27.39
N THR A 177 -21.86 -12.20 -26.50
CA THR A 177 -22.95 -11.59 -25.75
C THR A 177 -22.82 -10.09 -25.84
N GLN A 178 -23.86 -9.43 -26.34
CA GLN A 178 -23.94 -7.98 -26.46
C GLN A 178 -25.27 -7.53 -25.87
N PRO A 179 -25.26 -6.88 -24.70
CA PRO A 179 -26.48 -6.24 -24.21
C PRO A 179 -26.83 -5.07 -25.14
N LEU A 180 -28.11 -4.98 -25.51
CA LEU A 180 -28.68 -3.86 -26.24
C LEU A 180 -29.51 -3.01 -25.27
N PHE A 181 -29.45 -1.68 -25.42
CA PHE A 181 -30.18 -0.71 -24.60
C PHE A 181 -29.86 -0.72 -23.09
N GLN A 182 -28.70 -1.25 -22.68
CA GLN A 182 -28.22 -1.13 -21.31
C GLN A 182 -27.20 0.01 -21.19
N PRO A 183 -27.14 0.70 -20.03
CA PRO A 183 -26.05 1.63 -19.73
C PRO A 183 -24.69 0.93 -19.84
N ASN A 184 -23.69 1.68 -20.33
CA ASN A 184 -22.35 1.16 -20.53
C ASN A 184 -21.53 1.27 -19.25
N THR A 185 -21.75 0.34 -18.33
CA THR A 185 -21.02 0.25 -17.05
C THR A 185 -19.51 0.19 -17.26
N LEU A 186 -18.98 -0.60 -18.20
CA LEU A 186 -17.53 -0.73 -18.40
C LEU A 186 -16.89 0.60 -18.82
N ARG A 187 -17.58 1.39 -19.65
CA ARG A 187 -17.13 2.74 -19.99
C ARG A 187 -17.26 3.68 -18.79
N ASN A 188 -18.41 3.66 -18.12
CA ASN A 188 -18.70 4.58 -17.02
C ASN A 188 -17.74 4.35 -15.85
N ASP A 189 -17.51 3.10 -15.45
CA ASP A 189 -16.60 2.72 -14.36
C ASP A 189 -15.15 3.16 -14.68
N LEU A 190 -14.71 2.98 -15.93
CA LEU A 190 -13.38 3.42 -16.39
C LEU A 190 -13.25 4.94 -16.37
N GLU A 191 -14.27 5.66 -16.84
CA GLU A 191 -14.29 7.11 -16.84
C GLU A 191 -14.30 7.66 -15.41
N GLU A 192 -15.13 7.09 -14.54
CA GLU A 192 -15.16 7.42 -13.12
C GLU A 192 -13.79 7.20 -12.47
N ALA A 193 -13.12 6.08 -12.75
CA ALA A 193 -11.78 5.83 -12.22
C ALA A 193 -10.72 6.83 -12.73
N ARG A 194 -10.86 7.34 -13.96
CA ARG A 194 -9.98 8.40 -14.49
C ARG A 194 -10.23 9.74 -13.82
N LEU A 195 -11.49 10.13 -13.72
CA LEU A 195 -11.88 11.38 -13.06
C LEU A 195 -11.46 11.39 -11.60
N ASN A 196 -11.63 10.28 -10.89
CA ASN A 196 -11.16 10.14 -9.51
C ASN A 196 -9.63 10.31 -9.40
N LEU A 197 -8.86 9.80 -10.37
CA LEU A 197 -7.40 9.98 -10.40
C LEU A 197 -7.03 11.44 -10.62
N GLU A 198 -7.68 12.09 -11.58
CA GLU A 198 -7.49 13.52 -11.85
C GLU A 198 -7.81 14.37 -10.62
N GLU A 199 -8.95 14.11 -9.97
CA GLU A 199 -9.34 14.76 -8.71
C GLU A 199 -8.29 14.53 -7.62
N SER A 200 -7.85 13.29 -7.41
CA SER A 200 -6.80 12.97 -6.42
C SER A 200 -5.47 13.70 -6.69
N GLU A 201 -5.11 13.91 -7.97
CA GLU A 201 -3.90 14.64 -8.36
C GLU A 201 -4.03 16.15 -8.16
N LEU A 202 -5.23 16.71 -8.36
CA LEU A 202 -5.53 18.11 -8.06
C LEU A 202 -5.54 18.37 -6.55
N ASP A 203 -6.19 17.48 -5.77
CA ASP A 203 -6.23 17.57 -4.32
C ASP A 203 -4.81 17.50 -3.73
N PHE A 204 -3.98 16.59 -4.22
CA PHE A 204 -2.56 16.52 -3.82
C PHE A 204 -1.83 17.84 -4.04
N GLN A 205 -2.03 18.49 -5.19
CA GLN A 205 -1.39 19.78 -5.46
C GLN A 205 -1.90 20.86 -4.51
N SER A 206 -3.21 20.88 -4.22
CA SER A 206 -3.80 21.79 -3.26
C SER A 206 -3.24 21.57 -1.85
N ASP A 207 -3.17 20.32 -1.40
CA ASP A 207 -2.61 19.94 -0.10
C ASP A 207 -1.13 20.32 0.02
N VAL A 208 -0.33 20.14 -1.04
CA VAL A 208 1.08 20.54 -1.06
C VAL A 208 1.21 22.05 -0.90
N VAL A 209 0.35 22.83 -1.58
CA VAL A 209 0.34 24.30 -1.45
C VAL A 209 -0.03 24.71 -0.02
N GLU A 210 -1.07 24.11 0.57
CA GLU A 210 -1.47 24.37 1.95
C GLU A 210 -0.35 24.06 2.94
N ILE A 211 0.34 22.91 2.78
CA ILE A 211 1.49 22.56 3.63
C ILE A 211 2.61 23.59 3.53
N VAL A 212 2.88 24.12 2.32
CA VAL A 212 3.92 25.14 2.13
C VAL A 212 3.51 26.46 2.77
N ASP A 213 2.21 26.82 2.72
CA ASP A 213 1.65 28.00 3.37
C ASP A 213 1.79 27.88 4.91
N ASP A 214 1.32 26.77 5.48
CA ASP A 214 1.42 26.45 6.92
C ASP A 214 2.88 26.54 7.40
N LEU A 215 3.82 25.94 6.66
CA LEU A 215 5.25 25.98 7.01
C LEU A 215 5.86 27.37 6.89
N SER A 216 5.35 28.19 5.99
CA SER A 216 5.80 29.57 5.85
C SER A 216 5.39 30.39 7.07
N ASP A 217 4.14 30.25 7.50
CA ASP A 217 3.63 30.90 8.71
C ASP A 217 4.40 30.42 9.96
N ASP A 218 4.57 29.11 10.14
CA ASP A 218 5.36 28.53 11.24
C ASP A 218 6.81 29.06 11.25
N TYR A 219 7.43 29.20 10.07
CA TYR A 219 8.77 29.75 9.94
C TYR A 219 8.82 31.22 10.35
N PHE A 220 7.85 32.03 9.93
CA PHE A 220 7.80 33.45 10.29
C PHE A 220 7.59 33.64 11.79
N GLU A 221 6.70 32.86 12.42
CA GLU A 221 6.49 32.90 13.88
C GLU A 221 7.78 32.54 14.63
N LEU A 222 8.45 31.46 14.24
CA LEU A 222 9.73 31.05 14.85
C LEU A 222 10.82 32.11 14.66
N PHE A 223 10.86 32.76 13.50
CA PHE A 223 11.81 33.83 13.21
C PHE A 223 11.55 35.07 14.08
N GLU A 224 10.30 35.48 14.24
CA GLU A 224 9.90 36.59 15.12
C GLU A 224 10.30 36.30 16.57
N ASP A 225 9.98 35.11 17.09
CA ASP A 225 10.35 34.67 18.44
C ASP A 225 11.87 34.69 18.66
N ALA A 226 12.63 34.16 17.69
CA ALA A 226 14.09 34.14 17.75
C ALA A 226 14.66 35.56 17.75
N TYR A 227 14.09 36.47 16.97
CA TYR A 227 14.52 37.86 16.88
C TYR A 227 14.19 38.65 18.15
N GLU A 228 12.97 38.48 18.70
CA GLU A 228 12.56 39.10 19.96
C GLU A 228 13.49 38.66 21.11
N ARG A 229 13.85 37.37 21.15
CA ARG A 229 14.82 36.85 22.12
C ARG A 229 16.17 37.56 22.01
N VAL A 230 16.70 37.75 20.80
CA VAL A 230 17.98 38.46 20.59
C VAL A 230 17.90 39.91 21.09
N ILE A 231 16.80 40.60 20.84
CA ILE A 231 16.57 41.97 21.35
C ILE A 231 16.55 41.97 22.88
N ASN A 232 15.81 41.05 23.50
CA ASN A 232 15.67 40.96 24.94
C ASN A 232 17.01 40.63 25.63
N GLU A 233 17.80 39.72 25.06
CA GLU A 233 19.15 39.41 25.55
C GLU A 233 20.08 40.65 25.47
N GLY A 234 20.00 41.42 24.37
CA GLY A 234 20.74 42.68 24.23
C GLY A 234 20.28 43.76 25.24
N LEU A 235 18.97 43.87 25.49
CA LEU A 235 18.43 44.78 26.50
C LEU A 235 18.92 44.43 27.90
N VAL A 236 18.89 43.14 28.28
CA VAL A 236 19.40 42.67 29.57
C VAL A 236 20.90 42.99 29.72
N ALA A 237 21.71 42.76 28.69
CA ALA A 237 23.13 43.08 28.71
C ALA A 237 23.37 44.59 28.91
N ASN A 238 22.61 45.44 28.23
CA ASN A 238 22.70 46.90 28.40
C ASN A 238 22.27 47.36 29.80
N LEU A 239 21.21 46.77 30.36
CA LEU A 239 20.75 47.06 31.72
C LEU A 239 21.79 46.64 32.77
N GLN A 240 22.47 45.50 32.58
CA GLN A 240 23.56 45.07 33.46
C GLN A 240 24.75 46.03 33.41
N LEU A 241 25.10 46.52 32.22
CA LEU A 241 26.19 47.48 32.04
C LEU A 241 25.86 48.82 32.71
N ALA A 242 24.61 49.30 32.54
CA ALA A 242 24.13 50.51 33.20
C ALA A 242 24.10 50.37 34.73
N LEU A 243 23.68 49.22 35.25
CA LEU A 243 23.70 48.93 36.69
C LEU A 243 25.14 48.96 37.23
N THR A 244 26.07 48.31 36.54
CA THR A 244 27.49 48.26 36.93
C THR A 244 28.10 49.68 36.96
N ALA A 245 27.82 50.50 35.94
CA ALA A 245 28.29 51.89 35.90
C ALA A 245 27.67 52.76 37.01
N ALA A 246 26.39 52.54 37.34
CA ALA A 246 25.72 53.24 38.43
C ALA A 246 26.32 52.84 39.80
N GLU A 247 26.59 51.55 40.02
CA GLU A 247 27.25 51.05 41.23
C GLU A 247 28.66 51.63 41.40
N GLU A 248 29.43 51.75 40.31
CA GLU A 248 30.75 52.38 40.33
C GLU A 248 30.67 53.86 40.74
N ILE A 249 29.72 54.62 40.20
CA ILE A 249 29.53 56.05 40.54
C ILE A 249 29.13 56.22 42.01
N VAL A 250 28.24 55.36 42.53
CA VAL A 250 27.83 55.38 43.95
C VAL A 250 28.99 54.98 44.88
N GLY A 251 29.90 54.13 44.42
CA GLY A 251 31.11 53.76 45.16
C GLY A 251 32.13 54.90 45.27
N VAL A 252 32.16 55.81 44.29
CA VAL A 252 33.09 56.96 44.24
C VAL A 252 32.51 58.20 44.93
N ASP A 253 31.19 58.37 44.96
CA ASP A 253 30.52 59.56 45.51
C ASP A 253 29.46 59.14 46.56
N ALA A 254 29.91 58.96 47.81
CA ALA A 254 29.10 58.41 48.91
C ALA A 254 27.88 59.28 49.29
N ASP A 255 27.85 60.55 48.87
CA ASP A 255 26.76 61.50 49.11
C ASP A 255 25.59 61.37 48.12
N ARG A 256 25.74 60.55 47.05
CA ARG A 256 24.70 60.31 46.03
C ARG A 256 23.95 58.98 46.16
N ARG A 257 23.90 58.40 47.36
CA ARG A 257 23.00 57.27 47.63
C ARG A 257 21.55 57.74 47.52
N VAL A 258 20.93 57.50 46.37
CA VAL A 258 19.47 57.46 46.30
C VAL A 258 19.05 56.26 47.14
N VAL A 259 18.32 56.53 48.22
CA VAL A 259 17.64 55.51 49.02
C VAL A 259 16.65 54.84 48.08
N VAL A 260 17.05 53.68 47.55
CA VAL A 260 16.10 52.71 47.01
C VAL A 260 15.32 52.23 48.22
N ASP A 261 14.17 52.85 48.44
CA ASP A 261 13.18 52.41 49.40
C ASP A 261 12.77 50.99 48.98
N ASP A 262 13.40 49.99 49.60
CA ASP A 262 12.90 48.62 49.57
C ASP A 262 11.50 48.71 50.16
N GLY A 263 10.49 48.58 49.30
CA GLY A 263 9.07 48.64 49.62
C GLY A 263 8.59 47.53 50.56
N ARG A 264 9.37 47.18 51.57
CA ARG A 264 8.92 46.59 52.82
C ARG A 264 8.36 47.70 53.70
N GLY A 265 7.20 48.22 53.28
CA GLY A 265 6.28 48.92 54.16
C GLY A 265 5.79 47.97 55.26
N GLY A 266 6.59 47.82 56.29
CA GLY A 266 6.15 47.36 57.59
C GLY A 266 5.27 48.45 58.20
N CYS A 267 3.95 48.25 58.18
CA CYS A 267 3.05 48.91 59.12
C CYS A 267 3.40 48.43 60.54
N PRO A 268 3.73 49.33 61.48
CA PRO A 268 2.90 49.45 62.68
C PRO A 268 2.84 50.89 63.25
N ARG A 269 1.90 51.15 64.15
CA ARG A 269 1.73 52.42 64.89
C ARG A 269 3.01 52.93 65.55
#